data_AF-A0A1V8STZ1-F1
#
_entry.id   AF-A0A1V8STZ1-F1
#
_cell.length_a   1.000
_cell.length_b   1.000
_cell.length_c   1.000
_cell.angle_alpha   90.00
_cell.angle_beta   90.00
_cell.angle_gamma   90.00
#
_symmetry.space_group_name_H-M   'P 1'
#
loop_
_entity.id
_entity.type
_entity.pdbx_description
1 polymer ?
#
loop_
_entity_poly.entity_id
_entity_poly.type
_entity_poly.pdbx_seq_one_letter_code
_entity_poly.pdbx_strand_id
1 'polypeptide(L)'
;MSQRRSGPIEPAPVSYSTWNNLLPQPLDDEALAGTVRSLLDQIGLHVDNMYAKKEMQLTEDMLDALAGLDTNLLPSALPDMMQIPALQIFVIKHCMAYAIVSRIVPSEDSPASLVPPQIAVLPSRDGVQGEEKRVDALQEAYSQWRVLTAYLFPDSRNQELATSERHKATMDIVNTVSTAFANWENNHEVGESSRDRLGRLTELASSIGVMLLSQASSLQFTWRMSSRHARDDSAEYMVVLPGLVKLSDEHGRALRHAQTVLRPVTQKIKDRI
;
A
#
# COMPACT_ATOMS: atom_id res chain seq x y z
N MET A 1 -19.29 -27.97 -65.11
CA MET A 1 -18.56 -26.90 -64.39
C MET A 1 -19.59 -26.10 -63.60
N SER A 2 -19.69 -26.29 -62.29
CA SER A 2 -20.69 -25.60 -61.45
C SER A 2 -19.95 -24.76 -60.41
N GLN A 3 -20.00 -23.44 -60.58
CA GLN A 3 -19.37 -22.46 -59.69
C GLN A 3 -20.14 -22.38 -58.37
N ARG A 4 -19.50 -22.73 -57.25
CA ARG A 4 -19.98 -22.39 -55.91
C ARG A 4 -19.71 -20.90 -55.67
N ARG A 5 -20.77 -20.12 -55.51
CA ARG A 5 -20.70 -18.75 -54.97
C ARG A 5 -20.39 -18.85 -53.48
N SER A 6 -19.22 -18.37 -53.07
CA SER A 6 -18.90 -18.11 -51.67
C SER A 6 -19.69 -16.89 -51.21
N GLY A 7 -20.64 -17.08 -50.28
CA GLY A 7 -21.29 -15.97 -49.59
C GLY A 7 -20.32 -15.25 -48.65
N PRO A 8 -20.65 -14.02 -48.20
CA PRO A 8 -19.83 -13.30 -47.22
C PRO A 8 -19.77 -14.11 -45.92
N ILE A 9 -18.55 -14.35 -45.43
CA ILE A 9 -18.30 -14.96 -44.12
C ILE A 9 -18.73 -13.92 -43.09
N GLU A 10 -19.88 -14.18 -42.45
CA GLU A 10 -20.33 -13.45 -41.27
C GLU A 10 -19.26 -13.62 -40.18
N PRO A 11 -18.73 -12.54 -39.57
CA PRO A 11 -17.72 -12.68 -38.53
C PRO A 11 -18.32 -13.51 -37.38
N ALA A 12 -17.67 -14.63 -37.07
CA ALA A 12 -18.09 -15.48 -35.97
C ALA A 12 -18.22 -14.63 -34.69
N PRO A 13 -19.30 -14.80 -33.90
CA PRO A 13 -19.44 -14.09 -32.64
C PRO A 13 -18.21 -14.40 -31.79
N VAL A 14 -17.56 -13.35 -31.27
CA VAL A 14 -16.41 -13.47 -30.39
C VAL A 14 -16.88 -14.24 -29.17
N SER A 15 -16.58 -15.54 -29.13
CA SER A 15 -16.86 -16.38 -27.99
C SER A 15 -15.90 -15.93 -26.89
N TYR A 16 -16.38 -15.09 -25.97
CA TYR A 16 -15.66 -14.81 -24.75
C TYR A 16 -15.43 -16.13 -24.04
N SER A 17 -14.17 -16.52 -23.96
CA SER A 17 -13.74 -17.75 -23.31
C SER A 17 -14.18 -17.74 -21.84
N THR A 18 -14.70 -18.88 -21.35
CA THR A 18 -15.26 -19.06 -20.00
C THR A 18 -14.36 -18.51 -18.88
N TRP A 19 -13.04 -18.51 -19.08
CA TRP A 19 -12.08 -17.98 -18.11
C TRP A 19 -12.19 -16.46 -17.88
N ASN A 20 -12.67 -15.67 -18.85
CA ASN A 20 -12.78 -14.22 -18.70
C ASN A 20 -13.79 -13.83 -17.60
N ASN A 21 -14.85 -14.62 -17.43
CA ASN A 21 -15.83 -14.43 -16.36
C ASN A 21 -15.35 -14.93 -14.99
N LEU A 22 -14.23 -15.67 -14.94
CA LEU A 22 -13.63 -16.21 -13.71
C LEU A 22 -12.50 -15.33 -13.18
N LEU A 23 -12.10 -14.29 -13.93
CA LEU A 23 -11.09 -13.33 -13.49
C LEU A 23 -11.58 -12.51 -12.29
N PRO A 24 -10.64 -12.03 -11.44
CA PRO A 24 -10.95 -11.00 -10.44
C PRO A 24 -11.72 -9.85 -11.08
N GLN A 25 -12.94 -9.62 -10.58
CA GLN A 25 -13.75 -8.50 -11.06
C GLN A 25 -13.28 -7.20 -10.40
N PRO A 26 -13.26 -6.08 -11.14
CA PRO A 26 -12.93 -4.78 -10.57
C PRO A 26 -13.86 -4.46 -9.39
N LEU A 27 -13.27 -4.09 -8.26
CA LEU A 27 -14.03 -3.56 -7.13
C LEU A 27 -14.41 -2.10 -7.41
N ASP A 28 -15.59 -1.70 -6.95
CA ASP A 28 -15.95 -0.30 -6.93
C ASP A 28 -15.11 0.49 -5.91
N ASP A 29 -15.05 1.80 -6.12
CA ASP A 29 -14.24 2.70 -5.30
C ASP A 29 -14.69 2.73 -3.82
N GLU A 30 -15.96 2.45 -3.52
CA GLU A 30 -16.48 2.42 -2.15
C GLU A 30 -16.00 1.19 -1.39
N ALA A 31 -16.04 0.02 -2.03
CA ALA A 31 -15.49 -1.22 -1.51
C ALA A 31 -13.97 -1.11 -1.28
N LEU A 32 -13.23 -0.58 -2.27
CA LEU A 32 -11.79 -0.32 -2.15
C LEU A 32 -11.49 0.61 -0.97
N ALA A 33 -12.22 1.73 -0.87
CA ALA A 33 -12.05 2.68 0.22
C ALA A 33 -12.40 2.07 1.57
N GLY A 34 -13.46 1.26 1.65
CA GLY A 34 -13.89 0.57 2.87
C GLY A 34 -12.84 -0.39 3.41
N THR A 35 -12.29 -1.25 2.54
CA THR A 35 -11.27 -2.23 2.93
C THR A 35 -9.97 -1.55 3.36
N VAL A 36 -9.47 -0.57 2.59
CA VAL A 36 -8.23 0.12 2.93
C VAL A 36 -8.39 0.97 4.19
N ARG A 37 -9.53 1.66 4.35
CA ARG A 37 -9.83 2.42 5.57
C ARG A 37 -9.84 1.51 6.80
N SER A 38 -10.46 0.33 6.72
CA SER A 38 -10.49 -0.62 7.83
C SER A 38 -9.08 -1.02 8.29
N LEU A 39 -8.14 -1.24 7.37
CA LEU A 39 -6.75 -1.51 7.72
C LEU A 39 -6.09 -0.32 8.43
N LEU A 40 -6.23 0.88 7.87
CA LEU A 40 -5.61 2.09 8.42
C LEU A 40 -6.18 2.45 9.80
N ASP A 41 -7.49 2.27 9.99
CA ASP A 41 -8.15 2.46 11.28
C ASP A 41 -7.65 1.45 12.31
N GLN A 42 -7.48 0.18 11.92
CA GLN A 42 -6.91 -0.85 12.82
C GLN A 42 -5.46 -0.56 13.20
N ILE A 43 -4.64 -0.04 12.28
CA ILE A 43 -3.28 0.45 12.58
C ILE A 43 -3.36 1.62 13.58
N GLY A 44 -4.22 2.59 13.33
CA GLY A 44 -4.43 3.73 14.22
C GLY A 44 -4.85 3.31 15.64
N LEU A 45 -5.83 2.40 15.73
CA LEU A 45 -6.32 1.84 16.99
C LEU A 45 -5.24 1.04 17.73
N HIS A 46 -4.43 0.26 17.02
CA HIS A 46 -3.31 -0.43 17.65
C HIS A 46 -2.36 0.59 18.29
N VAL A 47 -1.99 1.66 17.58
CA VAL A 47 -1.10 2.67 18.17
C VAL A 47 -1.74 3.38 19.37
N ASP A 48 -3.01 3.78 19.27
CA ASP A 48 -3.71 4.49 20.34
C ASP A 48 -3.86 3.65 21.62
N ASN A 49 -4.01 2.33 21.48
CA ASN A 49 -4.16 1.43 22.61
C ASN A 49 -2.82 0.99 23.21
N MET A 50 -1.78 0.81 22.39
CA MET A 50 -0.53 0.19 22.80
C MET A 50 0.56 1.18 23.23
N TYR A 51 0.50 2.44 22.79
CA TYR A 51 1.58 3.40 23.04
C TYR A 51 1.09 4.60 23.84
N ALA A 52 2.00 5.22 24.59
CA ALA A 52 1.74 6.46 25.30
C ALA A 52 2.81 7.51 25.03
N LYS A 53 2.42 8.75 25.32
CA LYS A 53 3.31 9.89 25.34
C LYS A 53 4.25 9.77 26.54
N LYS A 54 5.55 9.91 26.33
CA LYS A 54 6.56 9.83 27.38
C LYS A 54 7.63 10.90 27.18
N GLU A 55 8.01 11.56 28.27
CA GLU A 55 9.17 12.45 28.29
C GLU A 55 10.40 11.63 28.65
N MET A 56 11.35 11.54 27.72
CA MET A 56 12.63 10.88 27.98
C MET A 56 13.70 11.40 27.02
N GLN A 57 14.96 11.25 27.44
CA GLN A 57 16.11 11.51 26.61
C GLN A 57 16.42 10.28 25.76
N LEU A 58 16.70 10.48 24.47
CA LEU A 58 17.02 9.38 23.55
C LEU A 58 18.48 8.93 23.77
N THR A 59 18.68 7.63 23.95
CA THR A 59 20.02 7.01 23.97
C THR A 59 20.50 6.71 22.54
N GLU A 60 21.79 6.42 22.37
CA GLU A 60 22.38 6.05 21.07
C GLU A 60 21.67 4.83 20.46
N ASP A 61 21.44 3.78 21.25
CA ASP A 61 20.68 2.59 20.82
C ASP A 61 19.26 2.92 20.30
N MET A 62 18.61 3.93 20.90
CA MET A 62 17.28 4.37 20.46
C MET A 62 17.34 5.12 19.13
N LEU A 63 18.38 5.94 18.92
CA LEU A 63 18.59 6.65 17.66
C LEU A 63 18.80 5.67 16.51
N ASP A 64 19.63 4.65 16.73
CA ASP A 64 19.87 3.58 15.75
C ASP A 64 18.59 2.80 15.42
N ALA A 65 17.79 2.47 16.44
CA ALA A 65 16.53 1.78 16.25
C ALA A 65 15.50 2.63 15.47
N LEU A 66 15.44 3.94 15.75
CA LEU A 66 14.56 4.87 15.03
C LEU A 66 15.01 5.08 13.57
N ALA A 67 16.32 5.08 13.29
CA ALA A 67 16.84 5.28 11.93
C ALA A 67 16.28 4.27 10.91
N GLY A 68 15.95 3.04 11.34
CA GLY A 68 15.33 2.02 10.50
C GLY A 68 13.87 2.32 10.07
N LEU A 69 13.22 3.32 10.67
CA LEU A 69 11.85 3.75 10.37
C LEU A 69 11.76 5.19 9.91
N ASP A 70 12.89 5.90 9.80
CA ASP A 70 12.89 7.27 9.34
C ASP A 70 12.52 7.34 7.85
N THR A 71 11.81 8.40 7.46
CA THR A 71 11.34 8.56 6.09
C THR A 71 11.46 10.01 5.66
N ASN A 72 11.64 10.24 4.37
CA ASN A 72 11.59 11.57 3.78
C ASN A 72 10.15 12.15 3.69
N LEU A 73 9.17 11.46 4.28
CA LEU A 73 7.77 11.89 4.33
C LEU A 73 7.43 12.62 5.63
N LEU A 74 8.32 12.56 6.63
CA LEU A 74 8.19 13.30 7.86
C LEU A 74 8.64 14.77 7.68
N PRO A 75 8.03 15.74 8.37
CA PRO A 75 8.44 17.14 8.35
C PRO A 75 9.85 17.41 8.93
N SER A 76 10.33 16.53 9.79
CA SER A 76 11.64 16.61 10.45
C SER A 76 12.13 15.19 10.75
N ALA A 77 13.41 15.04 11.12
CA ALA A 77 13.97 13.74 11.43
C ALA A 77 13.16 13.05 12.54
N LEU A 78 12.94 11.75 12.40
CA LEU A 78 12.15 10.97 13.34
C LEU A 78 12.57 11.17 14.82
N PRO A 79 13.87 11.13 15.19
CA PRO A 79 14.29 11.37 16.57
C PRO A 79 13.86 12.73 17.14
N ASP A 80 13.91 13.80 16.35
CA ASP A 80 13.54 15.14 16.79
C ASP A 80 12.04 15.22 17.10
N MET A 81 11.22 14.60 16.27
CA MET A 81 9.77 14.55 16.48
C MET A 81 9.41 13.69 17.69
N MET A 82 10.14 12.61 17.93
CA MET A 82 9.93 11.72 19.08
C MET A 82 10.33 12.36 20.41
N GLN A 83 11.12 13.44 20.41
CA GLN A 83 11.38 14.24 21.63
C GLN A 83 10.22 15.16 22.01
N ILE A 84 9.21 15.35 21.14
CA ILE A 84 8.05 16.22 21.39
C ILE A 84 6.84 15.35 21.78
N PRO A 85 6.45 15.28 23.07
CA PRO A 85 5.39 14.36 23.53
C PRO A 85 4.05 14.54 22.82
N ALA A 86 3.73 15.76 22.40
CA ALA A 86 2.51 16.05 21.66
C ALA A 86 2.44 15.35 20.29
N LEU A 87 3.60 15.03 19.68
CA LEU A 87 3.70 14.46 18.34
C LEU A 87 3.87 12.93 18.32
N GLN A 88 4.41 12.35 19.40
CA GLN A 88 4.82 10.93 19.46
C GLN A 88 3.78 9.94 18.91
N ILE A 89 2.53 10.00 19.37
CA ILE A 89 1.47 9.07 18.91
C ILE A 89 1.20 9.21 17.41
N PHE A 90 1.23 10.44 16.88
CA PHE A 90 1.01 10.68 15.45
C PHE A 90 2.18 10.21 14.61
N VAL A 91 3.40 10.36 15.11
CA VAL A 91 4.64 9.91 14.44
C VAL A 91 4.70 8.39 14.41
N ILE A 92 4.40 7.72 15.53
CA ILE A 92 4.33 6.25 15.59
C ILE A 92 3.29 5.72 14.60
N LYS A 93 2.09 6.34 14.53
CA LYS A 93 1.07 5.99 13.53
C LYS A 93 1.58 6.13 12.10
N HIS A 94 2.26 7.24 11.78
CA HIS A 94 2.85 7.47 10.46
C HIS A 94 3.85 6.36 10.10
N CYS A 95 4.86 6.16 10.95
CA CYS A 95 5.93 5.19 10.70
C CYS A 95 5.39 3.77 10.59
N MET A 96 4.44 3.38 11.45
CA MET A 96 3.82 2.05 11.40
C MET A 96 2.98 1.86 10.15
N ALA A 97 2.14 2.83 9.79
CA ALA A 97 1.37 2.78 8.57
C ALA A 97 2.28 2.72 7.34
N TYR A 98 3.36 3.50 7.31
CA TYR A 98 4.33 3.48 6.22
C TYR A 98 5.05 2.14 6.13
N ALA A 99 5.54 1.58 7.24
CA ALA A 99 6.22 0.30 7.28
C ALA A 99 5.36 -0.85 6.74
N ILE A 100 4.05 -0.83 7.01
CA ILE A 100 3.11 -1.85 6.51
C ILE A 100 2.76 -1.57 5.04
N VAL A 101 2.33 -0.35 4.72
CA VAL A 101 1.77 0.00 3.41
C VAL A 101 2.82 -0.05 2.30
N SER A 102 4.07 0.33 2.59
CA SER A 102 5.18 0.25 1.63
C SER A 102 5.51 -1.18 1.19
N ARG A 103 5.08 -2.20 1.94
CA ARG A 103 5.35 -3.61 1.65
C ARG A 103 4.18 -4.35 0.97
N ILE A 104 3.05 -3.69 0.76
CA ILE A 104 1.88 -4.26 0.05
C ILE A 104 1.70 -3.68 -1.35
N VAL A 105 2.67 -2.90 -1.82
CA VAL A 105 2.72 -2.31 -3.17
C VAL A 105 3.88 -2.91 -3.96
N PRO A 106 3.82 -2.91 -5.31
CA PRO A 106 4.93 -3.31 -6.15
C PRO A 106 6.10 -2.35 -5.93
N SER A 107 7.31 -2.87 -5.73
CA SER A 107 8.52 -2.06 -5.58
C SER A 107 9.72 -2.86 -6.06
N GLU A 108 10.57 -2.23 -6.86
CA GLU A 108 11.82 -2.81 -7.36
C GLU A 108 12.87 -2.93 -6.25
N ASP A 109 12.80 -2.08 -5.23
CA ASP A 109 13.81 -1.93 -4.18
C ASP A 109 13.35 -2.41 -2.79
N SER A 110 12.20 -3.08 -2.67
CA SER A 110 11.65 -3.41 -1.35
C SER A 110 12.34 -4.63 -0.72
N PRO A 111 12.99 -4.49 0.46
CA PRO A 111 13.79 -5.56 1.06
C PRO A 111 12.97 -6.73 1.66
N ALA A 112 11.63 -6.63 1.75
CA ALA A 112 10.76 -7.76 2.07
C ALA A 112 9.29 -7.42 1.77
N SER A 113 8.72 -8.04 0.73
CA SER A 113 7.33 -7.80 0.29
C SER A 113 6.32 -8.65 1.09
N LEU A 114 5.20 -8.04 1.50
CA LEU A 114 4.05 -8.75 2.08
C LEU A 114 3.18 -9.40 1.01
N VAL A 115 3.40 -9.08 -0.27
CA VAL A 115 2.68 -9.64 -1.41
C VAL A 115 3.58 -10.58 -2.20
N PRO A 116 3.04 -11.68 -2.77
CA PRO A 116 3.84 -12.61 -3.54
C PRO A 116 4.62 -11.93 -4.67
N PRO A 117 5.90 -12.30 -4.90
CA PRO A 117 6.73 -11.65 -5.90
C PRO A 117 6.14 -11.75 -7.31
N GLN A 118 5.38 -12.82 -7.60
CA GLN A 118 4.73 -13.05 -8.88
C GLN A 118 3.71 -11.98 -9.25
N ILE A 119 3.06 -11.35 -8.27
CA ILE A 119 2.09 -10.26 -8.51
C ILE A 119 2.68 -8.87 -8.22
N ALA A 120 3.86 -8.81 -7.60
CA ALA A 120 4.54 -7.58 -7.19
C ALA A 120 5.57 -7.08 -8.21
N VAL A 121 5.70 -7.73 -9.36
CA VAL A 121 6.66 -7.36 -10.41
C VAL A 121 6.25 -6.05 -11.06
N LEU A 122 7.18 -5.09 -11.13
CA LEU A 122 7.05 -3.92 -11.98
C LEU A 122 7.73 -4.20 -13.34
N PRO A 123 7.05 -3.96 -14.48
CA PRO A 123 7.68 -4.10 -15.78
C PRO A 123 8.70 -2.98 -15.96
N SER A 124 9.93 -3.35 -16.33
CA SER A 124 10.99 -2.39 -16.64
C SER A 124 10.53 -1.43 -17.75
N ARG A 125 10.68 -0.13 -17.50
CA ARG A 125 10.34 0.94 -18.47
C ARG A 125 11.52 1.34 -19.35
N ASP A 126 12.66 0.69 -19.16
CA ASP A 126 13.88 0.94 -19.92
C ASP A 126 13.66 0.61 -21.40
N GLY A 127 13.69 1.65 -22.24
CA GLY A 127 13.55 1.52 -23.70
C GLY A 127 12.26 2.10 -24.30
N VAL A 128 11.34 2.64 -23.50
CA VAL A 128 10.09 3.28 -24.00
C VAL A 128 10.25 4.81 -24.15
N GLN A 129 11.41 5.28 -24.61
CA GLN A 129 11.57 6.70 -24.96
C GLN A 129 10.97 6.96 -26.35
N GLY A 130 9.91 7.77 -26.41
CA GLY A 130 9.48 8.44 -27.65
C GLY A 130 8.13 8.04 -28.26
N GLU A 131 7.42 7.04 -27.73
CA GLU A 131 6.09 6.67 -28.24
C GLU A 131 5.07 6.55 -27.09
N GLU A 132 4.31 7.62 -26.82
CA GLU A 132 3.23 7.63 -25.81
C GLU A 132 2.27 6.44 -25.98
N LYS A 133 1.94 6.09 -27.22
CA LYS A 133 1.10 4.91 -27.55
C LYS A 133 1.69 3.59 -27.05
N ARG A 134 3.02 3.46 -27.01
CA ARG A 134 3.71 2.26 -26.50
C ARG A 134 3.67 2.22 -24.97
N VAL A 135 3.74 3.38 -24.31
CA VAL A 135 3.57 3.50 -22.86
C VAL A 135 2.16 3.10 -22.45
N ASP A 136 1.15 3.62 -23.15
CA ASP A 136 -0.26 3.30 -22.88
C ASP A 136 -0.53 1.80 -23.08
N ALA A 137 -0.07 1.22 -24.19
CA ALA A 137 -0.22 -0.20 -24.46
C ALA A 137 0.50 -1.09 -23.43
N LEU A 138 1.69 -0.67 -22.96
CA LEU A 138 2.40 -1.38 -21.90
C LEU A 138 1.63 -1.34 -20.57
N GLN A 139 1.01 -0.20 -20.25
CA GLN A 139 0.21 -0.05 -19.04
C GLN A 139 -1.07 -0.91 -19.08
N GLU A 140 -1.78 -0.92 -20.21
CA GLU A 140 -2.94 -1.81 -20.43
C GLU A 140 -2.52 -3.28 -20.34
N ALA A 141 -1.41 -3.68 -20.98
CA ALA A 141 -0.90 -5.04 -20.91
C ALA A 141 -0.50 -5.44 -19.49
N TYR A 142 0.15 -4.55 -18.74
CA TYR A 142 0.51 -4.78 -17.35
C TYR A 142 -0.72 -4.94 -16.44
N SER A 143 -1.75 -4.11 -16.65
CA SER A 143 -3.04 -4.24 -15.96
C SER A 143 -3.65 -5.63 -16.17
N GLN A 144 -3.72 -6.11 -17.41
CA GLN A 144 -4.24 -7.44 -17.73
C GLN A 144 -3.37 -8.56 -17.15
N TRP A 145 -2.05 -8.41 -17.23
CA TRP A 145 -1.10 -9.37 -16.68
C TRP A 145 -1.31 -9.55 -15.16
N ARG A 146 -1.55 -8.47 -14.41
CA ARG A 146 -1.81 -8.55 -12.95
C ARG A 146 -3.08 -9.35 -12.64
N VAL A 147 -4.18 -9.07 -13.36
CA VAL A 147 -5.47 -9.76 -13.18
C VAL A 147 -5.34 -11.25 -13.52
N LEU A 148 -4.68 -11.57 -14.63
CA LEU A 148 -4.43 -12.96 -15.06
C LEU A 148 -3.54 -13.70 -14.06
N THR A 149 -2.47 -13.05 -13.60
CA THR A 149 -1.54 -13.67 -12.64
C THR A 149 -2.23 -13.92 -11.31
N ALA A 150 -3.06 -12.99 -10.83
CA ALA A 150 -3.87 -13.19 -9.64
C ALA A 150 -4.83 -14.39 -9.76
N TYR A 151 -5.45 -14.59 -10.92
CA TYR A 151 -6.31 -15.75 -11.20
C TYR A 151 -5.53 -17.07 -11.19
N LEU A 152 -4.31 -17.08 -11.74
CA LEU A 152 -3.46 -18.27 -11.86
C LEU A 152 -2.66 -18.58 -10.58
N PHE A 153 -2.60 -17.65 -9.63
CA PHE A 153 -1.81 -17.75 -8.41
C PHE A 153 -2.13 -18.92 -7.45
N PRO A 154 -3.31 -19.56 -7.42
CA PRO A 154 -3.60 -20.67 -6.47
C PRO A 154 -2.76 -21.96 -6.60
N ASP A 155 -1.64 -21.98 -7.34
CA ASP A 155 -0.75 -23.14 -7.42
C ASP A 155 -0.03 -23.38 -6.07
N SER A 156 -0.18 -24.60 -5.53
CA SER A 156 0.29 -25.00 -4.20
C SER A 156 1.80 -24.81 -3.99
N ARG A 157 2.63 -24.93 -5.03
CA ARG A 157 4.08 -24.69 -4.94
C ARG A 157 4.43 -23.21 -4.81
N ASN A 158 3.64 -22.34 -5.43
CA ASN A 158 3.80 -20.88 -5.29
C ASN A 158 3.31 -20.42 -3.91
N GLN A 159 2.39 -21.17 -3.29
CA GLN A 159 1.81 -20.86 -1.99
C GLN A 159 2.79 -21.05 -0.83
N GLU A 160 3.61 -22.11 -0.83
CA GLU A 160 4.60 -22.36 0.23
C GLU A 160 5.70 -21.29 0.26
N LEU A 161 6.32 -21.01 -0.89
CA LEU A 161 7.34 -19.97 -1.03
C LEU A 161 6.79 -18.58 -0.68
N ALA A 162 5.60 -18.25 -1.19
CA ALA A 162 4.95 -16.98 -0.86
C ALA A 162 4.61 -16.87 0.63
N THR A 163 4.35 -17.99 1.32
CA THR A 163 4.10 -17.99 2.76
C THR A 163 5.39 -17.76 3.55
N SER A 164 6.50 -18.38 3.13
CA SER A 164 7.80 -18.17 3.78
C SER A 164 8.31 -16.73 3.62
N GLU A 165 8.26 -16.17 2.41
CA GLU A 165 8.67 -14.78 2.16
C GLU A 165 7.77 -13.78 2.90
N ARG A 166 6.45 -14.00 2.91
CA ARG A 166 5.51 -13.18 3.68
C ARG A 166 5.80 -13.27 5.18
N HIS A 167 6.07 -14.45 5.71
CA HIS A 167 6.41 -14.63 7.13
C HIS A 167 7.67 -13.85 7.50
N LYS A 168 8.71 -13.91 6.66
CA LYS A 168 9.92 -13.11 6.84
C LYS A 168 9.61 -11.60 6.83
N ALA A 169 8.85 -11.11 5.86
CA ALA A 169 8.44 -9.71 5.79
C ALA A 169 7.64 -9.27 7.03
N THR A 170 6.72 -10.12 7.52
CA THR A 170 5.99 -9.91 8.77
C THR A 170 6.94 -9.80 9.96
N MET A 171 7.87 -10.75 10.13
CA MET A 171 8.84 -10.72 11.23
C MET A 171 9.72 -9.47 11.16
N ASP A 172 10.17 -9.07 9.97
CA ASP A 172 10.99 -7.88 9.78
C ASP A 172 10.25 -6.61 10.21
N ILE A 173 8.97 -6.43 9.82
CA ILE A 173 8.15 -5.30 10.28
C ILE A 173 7.98 -5.34 11.79
N VAL A 174 7.56 -6.47 12.34
CA VAL A 174 7.28 -6.62 13.78
C VAL A 174 8.53 -6.34 14.60
N ASN A 175 9.69 -6.87 14.20
CA ASN A 175 10.95 -6.62 14.88
C ASN A 175 11.34 -5.14 14.80
N THR A 176 11.35 -4.57 13.60
CA THR A 176 11.78 -3.17 13.41
C THR A 176 10.90 -2.21 14.21
N VAL A 177 9.57 -2.35 14.11
CA VAL A 177 8.61 -1.46 14.79
C VAL A 177 8.62 -1.63 16.30
N SER A 178 8.60 -2.87 16.79
CA SER A 178 8.63 -3.10 18.24
C SER A 178 9.95 -2.64 18.85
N THR A 179 11.09 -2.86 18.20
CA THR A 179 12.39 -2.41 18.73
C THR A 179 12.46 -0.88 18.73
N ALA A 180 12.06 -0.21 17.65
CA ALA A 180 12.10 1.24 17.56
C ALA A 180 11.20 1.94 18.59
N PHE A 181 10.03 1.37 18.88
CA PHE A 181 9.03 2.03 19.74
C PHE A 181 8.81 1.39 21.11
N ALA A 182 9.60 0.39 21.50
CA ALA A 182 9.49 -0.31 22.80
C ALA A 182 9.40 0.65 23.99
N ASN A 183 10.21 1.71 23.98
CA ASN A 183 10.25 2.67 25.08
C ASN A 183 8.95 3.48 25.24
N TRP A 184 8.12 3.59 24.20
CA TRP A 184 6.82 4.29 24.23
C TRP A 184 5.63 3.36 24.49
N GLU A 185 5.85 2.05 24.58
CA GLU A 185 4.80 1.07 24.82
C GLU A 185 4.21 1.19 26.24
N ASN A 186 2.91 0.97 26.38
CA ASN A 186 2.23 0.93 27.66
C ASN A 186 2.45 -0.44 28.32
N ASN A 187 3.05 -0.47 29.50
CA ASN A 187 3.28 -1.71 30.29
C ASN A 187 1.99 -2.32 30.89
N HIS A 188 0.81 -1.99 30.36
CA HIS A 188 -0.48 -2.43 30.88
C HIS A 188 -1.01 -3.63 30.08
N GLU A 189 -0.26 -4.71 29.95
CA GLU A 189 -0.80 -5.90 29.30
C GLU A 189 -1.32 -6.94 30.30
N VAL A 190 -2.65 -6.96 30.44
CA VAL A 190 -3.41 -8.18 30.71
C VAL A 190 -4.06 -8.56 29.37
N GLY A 191 -3.41 -9.42 28.58
CA GLY A 191 -3.95 -9.85 27.29
C GLY A 191 -2.91 -10.25 26.26
N GLU A 192 -3.24 -9.97 25.02
CA GLU A 192 -2.48 -10.34 23.83
C GLU A 192 -1.41 -9.30 23.50
N SER A 193 -0.20 -9.75 23.16
CA SER A 193 0.95 -8.86 23.00
C SER A 193 0.83 -7.90 21.82
N SER A 194 1.40 -6.70 21.96
CA SER A 194 1.57 -5.73 20.88
C SER A 194 2.17 -6.36 19.61
N ARG A 195 3.15 -7.24 19.78
CA ARG A 195 3.81 -7.97 18.70
C ARG A 195 2.85 -8.91 17.95
N ASP A 196 2.02 -9.66 18.68
CA ASP A 196 1.04 -10.58 18.08
C ASP A 196 -0.04 -9.81 17.31
N ARG A 197 -0.50 -8.68 17.86
CA ARG A 197 -1.46 -7.79 17.18
C ARG A 197 -0.87 -7.22 15.90
N LEU A 198 0.37 -6.73 15.96
CA LEU A 198 1.07 -6.21 14.79
C LEU A 198 1.26 -7.32 13.73
N GLY A 199 1.57 -8.54 14.14
CA GLY A 199 1.61 -9.72 13.26
C GLY A 199 0.31 -9.89 12.48
N ARG A 200 -0.85 -9.92 13.15
CA ARG A 200 -2.14 -10.03 12.45
C ARG A 200 -2.47 -8.83 11.56
N LEU A 201 -2.05 -7.61 11.94
CA LEU A 201 -2.20 -6.45 11.06
C LEU A 201 -1.41 -6.62 9.76
N THR A 202 -0.21 -7.21 9.81
CA THR A 202 0.57 -7.48 8.59
C THR A 202 -0.06 -8.57 7.73
N GLU A 203 -0.70 -9.58 8.31
CA GLU A 203 -1.44 -10.61 7.57
C GLU A 203 -2.67 -10.03 6.87
N LEU A 204 -3.42 -9.17 7.56
CA LEU A 204 -4.53 -8.41 6.97
C LEU A 204 -4.03 -7.53 5.83
N ALA A 205 -2.93 -6.80 6.06
CA ALA A 205 -2.33 -5.95 5.05
C ALA A 205 -1.88 -6.75 3.82
N SER A 206 -1.28 -7.94 3.99
CA SER A 206 -0.90 -8.82 2.88
C SER A 206 -2.13 -9.21 2.04
N SER A 207 -3.23 -9.60 2.69
CA SER A 207 -4.48 -9.95 2.00
C SER A 207 -5.03 -8.78 1.19
N ILE A 208 -4.97 -7.57 1.75
CA ILE A 208 -5.37 -6.33 1.08
C ILE A 208 -4.42 -6.00 -0.07
N GLY A 209 -3.11 -6.19 0.10
CA GLY A 209 -2.11 -6.03 -0.97
C GLY A 209 -2.40 -6.93 -2.16
N VAL A 210 -2.67 -8.21 -1.92
CA VAL A 210 -3.07 -9.15 -2.98
C VAL A 210 -4.33 -8.66 -3.69
N MET A 211 -5.34 -8.22 -2.94
CA MET A 211 -6.59 -7.67 -3.50
C MET A 211 -6.32 -6.45 -4.38
N LEU A 212 -5.52 -5.48 -3.91
CA LEU A 212 -5.19 -4.25 -4.63
C LEU A 212 -4.42 -4.55 -5.92
N LEU A 213 -3.47 -5.49 -5.85
CA LEU A 213 -2.69 -5.90 -7.01
C LEU A 213 -3.51 -6.68 -8.03
N SER A 214 -4.57 -7.36 -7.57
CA SER A 214 -5.51 -8.07 -8.44
C SER A 214 -6.48 -7.13 -9.18
N GLN A 215 -6.50 -5.83 -8.85
CA GLN A 215 -7.31 -4.86 -9.58
C GLN A 215 -6.67 -4.50 -10.91
N ALA A 216 -7.46 -4.46 -11.99
CA ALA A 216 -6.99 -3.94 -13.27
C ALA A 216 -6.55 -2.47 -13.17
N SER A 217 -7.20 -1.69 -12.30
CA SER A 217 -6.84 -0.30 -12.05
C SER A 217 -5.46 -0.18 -11.38
N SER A 218 -4.75 0.90 -11.69
CA SER A 218 -3.50 1.26 -11.03
C SER A 218 -3.82 2.10 -9.80
N LEU A 219 -3.45 1.62 -8.62
CA LEU A 219 -3.73 2.23 -7.33
C LEU A 219 -2.41 2.63 -6.67
N GLN A 220 -2.42 3.77 -5.97
CA GLN A 220 -1.24 4.28 -5.29
C GLN A 220 -1.62 4.90 -3.94
N PHE A 221 -0.85 4.56 -2.91
CA PHE A 221 -0.95 5.24 -1.63
C PHE A 221 -0.33 6.64 -1.71
N THR A 222 -1.04 7.62 -1.18
CA THR A 222 -0.58 9.02 -1.18
C THR A 222 -0.35 9.52 0.24
N TRP A 223 0.83 10.07 0.45
CA TRP A 223 1.23 10.78 1.68
C TRP A 223 1.19 12.30 1.47
N ARG A 224 0.56 12.77 0.39
CA ARG A 224 0.46 14.18 0.06
C ARG A 224 -0.82 14.78 0.63
N MET A 225 -0.71 15.99 1.15
CA MET A 225 -1.86 16.77 1.56
C MET A 225 -2.66 17.21 0.34
N SER A 226 -3.99 17.19 0.45
CA SER A 226 -4.84 17.87 -0.52
C SER A 226 -4.60 19.38 -0.42
N SER A 227 -4.53 20.08 -1.56
CA SER A 227 -4.33 21.54 -1.64
C SER A 227 -5.36 22.38 -0.86
N ARG A 228 -6.46 21.78 -0.38
CA ARG A 228 -7.42 22.42 0.52
C ARG A 228 -6.87 22.73 1.92
N HIS A 229 -5.90 21.98 2.43
CA HIS A 229 -5.21 22.29 3.68
C HIS A 229 -4.09 23.32 3.51
N ALA A 230 -3.55 23.44 2.30
CA ALA A 230 -2.60 24.51 1.93
C ALA A 230 -3.25 25.91 1.84
N ARG A 231 -4.53 26.06 2.22
CA ARG A 231 -5.18 27.37 2.35
C ARG A 231 -4.99 28.00 3.72
N ASP A 232 -4.62 27.21 4.73
CA ASP A 232 -4.19 27.74 6.02
C ASP A 232 -2.67 27.85 6.00
N ASP A 233 -2.17 28.91 5.36
CA ASP A 233 -0.73 29.22 5.18
C ASP A 233 0.03 29.39 6.52
N SER A 234 -0.71 29.40 7.64
CA SER A 234 -0.22 29.55 9.00
C SER A 234 0.03 28.21 9.72
N ALA A 235 -0.48 27.08 9.24
CA ALA A 235 -0.45 25.83 9.96
C ALA A 235 0.40 24.76 9.26
N GLU A 236 1.32 24.16 10.00
CA GLU A 236 2.07 23.00 9.52
C GLU A 236 1.29 21.72 9.83
N TYR A 237 1.17 20.82 8.86
CA TYR A 237 0.45 19.55 8.99
C TYR A 237 1.35 18.36 8.62
N MET A 238 1.05 17.20 9.19
CA MET A 238 1.68 15.91 8.86
C MET A 238 0.60 14.92 8.44
N VAL A 239 0.87 14.10 7.42
CA VAL A 239 0.00 12.94 7.13
C VAL A 239 0.30 11.84 8.14
N VAL A 240 -0.73 11.38 8.86
CA VAL A 240 -0.63 10.32 9.88
C VAL A 240 -0.98 8.96 9.30
N LEU A 241 -1.98 8.92 8.42
CA LEU A 241 -2.36 7.70 7.68
C LEU A 241 -2.51 8.06 6.19
N PRO A 242 -2.03 7.21 5.27
CA PRO A 242 -2.03 7.52 3.85
C PRO A 242 -3.44 7.53 3.26
N GLY A 243 -3.60 8.27 2.17
CA GLY A 243 -4.76 8.13 1.29
C GLY A 243 -4.52 7.07 0.22
N LEU A 244 -5.54 6.83 -0.60
CA LEU A 244 -5.47 5.98 -1.78
C LEU A 244 -5.98 6.76 -2.99
N VAL A 245 -5.21 6.73 -4.07
CA VAL A 245 -5.61 7.32 -5.35
C VAL A 245 -5.61 6.27 -6.46
N LYS A 246 -6.54 6.45 -7.40
CA LYS A 246 -6.65 5.69 -8.63
C LYS A 246 -6.02 6.47 -9.76
N LEU A 247 -5.10 5.83 -10.47
CA LEU A 247 -4.30 6.41 -11.54
C LEU A 247 -4.75 5.94 -12.93
N SER A 248 -5.41 4.77 -13.00
CA SER A 248 -5.97 4.23 -14.24
C SER A 248 -7.38 3.70 -14.01
N ASP A 249 -8.15 3.58 -15.10
CA ASP A 249 -9.44 2.90 -15.10
C ASP A 249 -9.29 1.37 -15.05
N GLU A 250 -10.43 0.67 -15.12
CA GLU A 250 -10.58 -0.79 -15.07
C GLU A 250 -10.04 -1.50 -16.31
N HIS A 251 -9.67 -0.76 -17.35
CA HIS A 251 -9.02 -1.28 -18.55
C HIS A 251 -7.51 -1.03 -18.52
N GLY A 252 -6.99 -0.40 -17.46
CA GLY A 252 -5.59 -0.03 -17.34
C GLY A 252 -5.25 1.30 -18.03
N ARG A 253 -6.23 2.07 -18.50
CA ARG A 253 -5.98 3.36 -19.17
C ARG A 253 -5.77 4.47 -18.17
N ALA A 254 -4.72 5.27 -18.37
CA ALA A 254 -4.40 6.38 -17.48
C ALA A 254 -5.56 7.38 -17.37
N LEU A 255 -5.90 7.78 -16.15
CA LEU A 255 -6.87 8.84 -15.91
C LEU A 255 -6.22 10.20 -16.18
N ARG A 256 -7.00 11.15 -16.69
CA ARG A 256 -6.52 12.55 -16.88
C ARG A 256 -6.01 13.17 -15.58
N HIS A 257 -6.67 12.83 -14.48
CA HIS A 257 -6.30 13.24 -13.13
C HIS A 257 -6.46 12.05 -12.19
N ALA A 258 -5.53 11.90 -11.25
CA ALA A 258 -5.64 10.90 -10.19
C ALA A 258 -6.96 11.12 -9.42
N GLN A 259 -7.78 10.08 -9.32
CA GLN A 259 -9.03 10.12 -8.55
C GLN A 259 -8.76 9.71 -7.11
N THR A 260 -9.24 10.50 -6.15
CA THR A 260 -9.13 10.16 -4.73
C THR A 260 -10.17 9.12 -4.36
N VAL A 261 -9.70 7.92 -4.01
CA VAL A 261 -10.52 6.82 -3.47
C VAL A 261 -10.66 6.98 -1.96
N LEU A 262 -9.54 7.25 -1.28
CA LEU A 262 -9.48 7.50 0.16
C LEU A 262 -8.61 8.72 0.43
N ARG A 263 -9.10 9.64 1.27
CA ARG A 263 -8.31 10.80 1.69
C ARG A 263 -7.32 10.41 2.79
N PRO A 264 -6.11 11.00 2.79
CA PRO A 264 -5.19 10.84 3.90
C PRO A 264 -5.75 11.46 5.18
N VAL A 265 -5.35 10.90 6.33
CA VAL A 265 -5.60 11.50 7.64
C VAL A 265 -4.42 12.40 7.98
N THR A 266 -4.69 13.66 8.30
CA THR A 266 -3.67 14.66 8.62
C THR A 266 -3.80 15.16 10.05
N GLN A 267 -2.67 15.47 10.67
CA GLN A 267 -2.59 16.10 11.98
C GLN A 267 -1.87 17.44 11.88
N LYS A 268 -2.41 18.46 12.56
CA LYS A 268 -1.74 19.76 12.71
C LYS A 268 -0.59 19.62 13.71
N ILE A 269 0.61 20.09 13.35
CA ILE A 269 1.83 19.93 14.15
C ILE A 269 2.40 21.26 14.68
N LYS A 270 2.11 22.41 14.04
CA LYS A 270 2.46 23.75 14.54
C LYS A 270 1.45 24.81 14.10
N ASP A 271 1.31 25.85 14.93
CA ASP A 271 0.80 27.18 14.56
C ASP A 271 2.00 28.08 14.23
N ARG A 272 2.04 28.72 13.06
CA ARG A 272 2.93 29.88 12.86
C ARG A 272 2.34 31.03 13.67
N ILE A 273 3.12 31.47 14.65
CA ILE A 273 2.90 32.69 15.45
C ILE A 273 2.84 33.90 14.52
#